data_AF-A0A6P8Y334-F1
#
_entry.id   AF-A0A6P8Y334-F1
#
_cell.length_a   1.000
_cell.length_b   1.000
_cell.length_c   1.000
_cell.angle_alpha   90.00
_cell.angle_beta   90.00
_cell.angle_gamma   90.00
#
_symmetry.space_group_name_H-M   'P 1'
#
loop_
_entity.id
_entity.type
_entity.pdbx_description
1 polymer ?
#
loop_
_entity_poly.entity_id
_entity_poly.type
_entity_poly.pdbx_seq_one_letter_code
_entity_poly.pdbx_strand_id
1 'polypeptide(L)'
;MAGGNYLSNPNNSFFSVEDEDVDDDTFLRNSRQAQKLKEIEDRALRSAQASISILRETEDIGVKTAEELMVQREKLERTEKNLDEINTTLRYSQKNINGIKSVFGSLKNYFSGRGDPKPTTSDSAGSSSGASGSGYPSTASLKLAEAMEAKPESTGPHPGLRIRGLADEDDGSDMRSPTSSNPLQSRFNHINDILDKNMDEVGSSLTRLKGLAVGLGEEIESQNDLIGRIHDKTDRADVTIQRQNREIKRLLK
;
A
#
# COMPACT_ATOMS: atom_id res chain seq x y z
N MET A 1 -95.74 -36.25 30.28
CA MET A 1 -96.22 -34.96 29.73
C MET A 1 -95.39 -33.85 30.35
N ALA A 2 -95.02 -32.87 29.52
CA ALA A 2 -94.32 -31.62 29.82
C ALA A 2 -92.86 -31.79 30.29
N GLY A 3 -91.84 -31.21 29.66
CA GLY A 3 -91.79 -30.12 28.68
C GLY A 3 -90.52 -29.34 29.01
N GLY A 4 -89.40 -29.71 28.38
CA GLY A 4 -88.10 -29.07 28.59
C GLY A 4 -88.09 -27.68 27.98
N ASN A 5 -88.04 -26.65 28.81
CA ASN A 5 -87.72 -25.29 28.40
C ASN A 5 -86.20 -25.11 28.49
N TYR A 6 -85.54 -25.20 27.33
CA TYR A 6 -84.17 -24.76 27.15
C TYR A 6 -84.17 -23.23 27.22
N LEU A 7 -83.74 -22.66 28.35
CA LEU A 7 -83.37 -21.25 28.38
C LEU A 7 -82.06 -21.09 27.60
N SER A 8 -82.18 -20.61 26.37
CA SER A 8 -81.06 -20.10 25.57
C SER A 8 -80.49 -18.87 26.28
N ASN A 9 -79.35 -19.03 26.97
CA ASN A 9 -78.57 -17.91 27.48
C ASN A 9 -77.61 -17.46 26.36
N PRO A 10 -77.72 -16.25 25.79
CA PRO A 10 -76.88 -15.82 24.67
C PRO A 10 -75.49 -15.33 25.10
N ASN A 11 -75.07 -15.58 26.35
CA ASN A 11 -73.86 -14.99 26.93
C ASN A 11 -72.81 -16.02 27.41
N ASN A 12 -72.81 -17.24 26.85
CA ASN A 12 -71.72 -18.19 27.04
C ASN A 12 -70.92 -18.37 25.75
N SER A 13 -70.21 -17.32 25.34
CA SER A 13 -69.13 -17.39 24.33
C SER A 13 -67.86 -18.00 24.95
N PHE A 14 -68.00 -19.13 25.65
CA PHE A 14 -66.91 -19.85 26.31
C PHE A 14 -66.46 -21.09 25.52
N PHE A 15 -67.07 -21.36 24.36
CA PHE A 15 -66.68 -22.42 23.44
C PHE A 15 -66.70 -21.93 21.98
N SER A 16 -66.02 -20.80 21.73
CA SER A 16 -65.34 -20.64 20.44
C SER A 16 -63.88 -20.95 20.72
N VAL A 17 -63.56 -22.25 20.72
CA VAL A 17 -62.22 -22.66 20.34
C VAL A 17 -62.14 -22.27 18.87
N GLU A 18 -61.73 -21.02 18.62
CA GLU A 18 -61.05 -20.69 17.37
C GLU A 18 -59.75 -21.50 17.45
N ASP A 19 -59.85 -22.76 17.03
CA ASP A 19 -58.72 -23.47 16.47
C ASP A 19 -58.33 -22.60 15.26
N GLU A 20 -57.46 -21.61 15.48
CA GLU A 20 -56.65 -21.01 14.43
C GLU A 20 -55.75 -22.14 13.93
N ASP A 21 -56.32 -23.03 13.12
CA ASP A 21 -55.58 -23.89 12.22
C ASP A 21 -54.69 -22.94 11.43
N VAL A 22 -53.41 -22.90 11.78
CA VAL A 22 -52.41 -22.14 11.02
C VAL A 22 -52.47 -22.71 9.61
N ASP A 23 -53.11 -21.96 8.71
CA ASP A 23 -53.38 -22.36 7.33
C ASP A 23 -52.10 -22.98 6.74
N ASP A 24 -52.19 -24.22 6.24
CA ASP A 24 -51.05 -25.01 5.77
C ASP A 24 -50.21 -24.21 4.76
N ASP A 25 -50.85 -23.33 3.98
CA ASP A 25 -50.21 -22.39 3.06
C ASP A 25 -49.30 -21.38 3.76
N THR A 26 -49.67 -20.90 4.94
CA THR A 26 -48.87 -19.99 5.78
C THR A 26 -47.64 -20.70 6.34
N PHE A 27 -47.81 -21.94 6.79
CA PHE A 27 -46.70 -22.77 7.27
C PHE A 27 -45.70 -23.09 6.15
N LEU A 28 -46.19 -23.49 4.97
CA LEU A 28 -45.36 -23.77 3.80
C LEU A 28 -44.62 -22.51 3.30
N ARG A 29 -45.27 -21.34 3.34
CA ARG A 29 -44.66 -20.07 2.98
C ARG A 29 -43.54 -19.67 3.95
N ASN A 30 -43.75 -19.80 5.26
CA ASN A 30 -42.74 -19.52 6.28
C ASN A 30 -41.54 -20.47 6.18
N SER A 31 -41.78 -21.77 5.93
CA SER A 31 -40.72 -22.76 5.69
C SER A 31 -39.87 -22.41 4.46
N ARG A 32 -40.51 -22.05 3.34
CA ARG A 32 -39.82 -21.59 2.12
C ARG A 32 -39.02 -20.32 2.34
N GLN A 33 -39.52 -19.37 3.14
CA GLN A 33 -38.79 -18.15 3.49
C GLN A 33 -37.56 -18.45 4.35
N ALA A 34 -37.69 -19.31 5.37
CA ALA A 34 -36.58 -19.72 6.21
C ALA A 34 -35.47 -20.43 5.40
N GLN A 35 -35.85 -21.27 4.43
CA GLN A 35 -34.89 -21.91 3.53
C GLN A 35 -34.15 -20.90 2.64
N LYS A 36 -34.87 -19.94 2.05
CA LYS A 36 -34.26 -18.89 1.23
C LYS A 36 -33.29 -18.01 2.04
N LEU A 37 -33.66 -17.65 3.27
CA LEU A 37 -32.77 -16.88 4.15
C LEU A 37 -31.48 -17.65 4.45
N LYS A 38 -31.60 -18.93 4.78
CA LYS A 38 -30.44 -19.80 5.01
C LYS A 38 -29.54 -19.92 3.78
N GLU A 39 -30.13 -20.05 2.59
CA GLU A 39 -29.35 -20.11 1.35
C GLU A 39 -28.57 -18.82 1.08
N ILE A 40 -29.20 -17.66 1.30
CA ILE A 40 -28.57 -16.35 1.14
C ILE A 40 -27.43 -16.17 2.15
N GLU A 41 -27.66 -16.53 3.41
CA GLU A 41 -26.66 -16.52 4.48
C GLU A 41 -25.45 -17.40 4.15
N ASP A 42 -25.68 -18.66 3.76
CA ASP A 42 -24.62 -19.61 3.42
C ASP A 42 -23.82 -19.11 2.20
N ARG A 43 -24.49 -18.50 1.22
CA ARG A 43 -23.84 -17.90 0.06
C ARG A 43 -22.99 -16.70 0.45
N ALA A 44 -23.50 -15.80 1.28
CA ALA A 44 -22.77 -14.61 1.74
C ALA A 44 -21.53 -15.02 2.55
N LEU A 45 -21.67 -15.98 3.45
CA LEU A 45 -20.58 -16.50 4.26
C LEU A 45 -19.49 -17.15 3.41
N ARG A 46 -19.85 -18.03 2.47
CA ARG A 46 -18.89 -18.65 1.54
C ARG A 46 -18.18 -17.62 0.68
N SER A 47 -18.92 -16.62 0.19
CA SER A 47 -18.34 -15.52 -0.61
C SER A 47 -17.32 -14.72 0.20
N ALA A 48 -17.63 -14.39 1.45
CA ALA A 48 -16.73 -13.66 2.33
C ALA A 48 -15.46 -14.46 2.62
N GLN A 49 -15.59 -15.76 2.95
CA GLN A 49 -14.47 -16.65 3.19
C GLN A 49 -13.56 -16.81 1.97
N ALA A 50 -14.14 -17.00 0.78
CA ALA A 50 -13.38 -17.06 -0.46
C ALA A 50 -12.61 -15.76 -0.72
N SER A 51 -13.25 -14.61 -0.47
CA SER A 51 -12.63 -13.29 -0.64
C SER A 51 -11.44 -13.12 0.31
N ILE A 52 -11.58 -13.49 1.58
CA ILE A 52 -10.47 -13.46 2.56
C ILE A 52 -9.30 -14.32 2.08
N SER A 53 -9.57 -15.54 1.61
CA SER A 53 -8.53 -16.43 1.12
C SER A 53 -7.76 -15.81 -0.05
N ILE A 54 -8.47 -15.25 -1.03
CA ILE A 54 -7.88 -14.58 -2.19
C ILE A 54 -7.06 -13.36 -1.75
N LEU A 55 -7.56 -12.56 -0.81
CA LEU A 55 -6.86 -11.37 -0.33
C LEU A 55 -5.56 -11.73 0.39
N ARG A 56 -5.57 -12.79 1.22
CA ARG A 56 -4.36 -13.28 1.90
C ARG A 56 -3.33 -13.82 0.90
N GLU A 57 -3.77 -14.56 -0.12
CA GLU A 57 -2.89 -15.03 -1.20
C GLU A 57 -2.31 -13.84 -2.00
N THR A 58 -3.14 -12.84 -2.30
CA THR A 58 -2.71 -11.61 -2.98
C THR A 58 -1.70 -10.83 -2.14
N GLU A 59 -1.89 -10.80 -0.82
CA GLU A 59 -0.97 -10.13 0.11
C GLU A 59 0.42 -10.82 0.10
N ASP A 60 0.46 -12.15 0.17
CA ASP A 60 1.71 -12.92 0.08
C ASP A 60 2.43 -12.70 -1.25
N ILE A 61 1.69 -12.71 -2.36
CA ILE A 61 2.25 -12.38 -3.69
C ILE A 61 2.78 -10.95 -3.72
N GLY A 62 2.04 -10.00 -3.15
CA GLY A 62 2.45 -8.59 -3.06
C GLY A 62 3.73 -8.40 -2.25
N VAL A 63 3.88 -9.09 -1.13
CA VAL A 63 5.10 -9.06 -0.30
C VAL A 63 6.29 -9.62 -1.06
N LYS A 64 6.15 -10.79 -1.69
CA LYS A 64 7.21 -11.38 -2.52
C LYS A 64 7.62 -10.48 -3.69
N THR A 65 6.63 -9.80 -4.28
CA THR A 65 6.89 -8.81 -5.34
C THR A 65 7.69 -7.62 -4.80
N ALA A 66 7.36 -7.13 -3.61
CA ALA A 66 8.11 -6.05 -2.95
C ALA A 66 9.56 -6.45 -2.67
N GLU A 67 9.78 -7.67 -2.16
CA GLU A 67 11.13 -8.21 -1.93
C GLU A 67 11.95 -8.27 -3.22
N GLU A 68 11.36 -8.76 -4.31
CA GLU A 68 12.03 -8.83 -5.61
C GLU A 68 12.35 -7.42 -6.15
N LEU A 69 11.43 -6.45 -6.00
CA LEU A 69 11.71 -5.05 -6.38
C LEU A 69 12.90 -4.48 -5.59
N MET A 70 13.01 -4.76 -4.29
CA MET A 70 14.16 -4.31 -3.50
C MET A 70 15.48 -4.91 -4.01
N VAL A 71 15.49 -6.21 -4.36
CA VAL A 71 16.67 -6.86 -4.96
C VAL A 71 17.01 -6.24 -6.32
N GLN A 72 16.00 -5.94 -7.14
CA GLN A 72 16.20 -5.27 -8.43
C GLN A 72 16.78 -3.86 -8.26
N ARG A 73 16.29 -3.09 -7.30
CA ARG A 73 16.84 -1.78 -6.96
C ARG A 73 18.33 -1.85 -6.64
N GLU A 74 18.73 -2.80 -5.80
CA GLU A 74 20.13 -2.98 -5.42
C GLU A 74 21.02 -3.31 -6.63
N LYS A 75 20.52 -4.09 -7.59
CA LYS A 75 21.21 -4.38 -8.86
C LYS A 75 21.36 -3.11 -9.71
N LEU A 76 20.31 -2.29 -9.79
CA LEU A 76 20.37 -1.02 -10.52
C LEU A 76 21.35 -0.04 -9.87
N GLU A 77 21.37 0.09 -8.55
CA GLU A 77 22.30 0.97 -7.83
C GLU A 77 23.76 0.54 -8.03
N ARG A 78 24.04 -0.78 -8.00
CA ARG A 78 25.36 -1.31 -8.36
C ARG A 78 25.73 -0.98 -9.81
N THR A 79 24.78 -1.10 -10.73
CA THR A 79 24.99 -0.76 -12.14
C THR A 79 25.31 0.72 -12.32
N GLU A 80 24.57 1.60 -11.64
CA GLU A 80 24.83 3.04 -11.64
C GLU A 80 26.25 3.36 -11.13
N LYS A 81 26.66 2.75 -10.02
CA LYS A 81 28.00 2.93 -9.45
C LYS A 81 29.10 2.46 -10.41
N ASN A 82 28.91 1.30 -11.04
CA ASN A 82 29.87 0.78 -12.02
C ASN A 82 29.99 1.73 -13.24
N LEU A 83 28.87 2.32 -13.68
CA LEU A 83 28.89 3.31 -14.77
C LEU A 83 29.60 4.61 -14.37
N ASP A 84 29.52 5.04 -13.11
CA ASP A 84 30.29 6.19 -12.61
C ASP A 84 31.79 5.90 -12.58
N GLU A 85 32.18 4.69 -12.19
CA GLU A 85 33.57 4.23 -12.24
C GLU A 85 34.08 4.16 -13.68
N ILE A 86 33.29 3.62 -14.61
CA ILE A 86 33.60 3.59 -16.03
C ILE A 86 33.80 5.03 -16.55
N ASN A 87 32.85 5.93 -16.29
CA ASN A 87 32.96 7.32 -16.74
C ASN A 87 34.20 8.02 -16.18
N THR A 88 34.54 7.79 -14.90
CA THR A 88 35.77 8.31 -14.28
C THR A 88 37.02 7.73 -14.93
N THR A 89 37.03 6.41 -15.14
CA THR A 89 38.13 5.69 -15.79
C THR A 89 38.35 6.18 -17.22
N LEU A 90 37.27 6.46 -17.96
CA LEU A 90 37.36 7.02 -19.30
C LEU A 90 37.95 8.43 -19.29
N ARG A 91 37.64 9.28 -18.29
CA ARG A 91 38.29 10.59 -18.16
C ARG A 91 39.80 10.47 -17.93
N TYR A 92 40.22 9.53 -17.08
CA TYR A 92 41.64 9.27 -16.86
C TYR A 92 42.31 8.67 -18.10
N SER A 93 41.66 7.70 -18.76
CA SER A 93 42.07 7.14 -20.04
C SER A 93 42.30 8.22 -21.09
N GLN A 94 41.41 9.23 -21.19
CA GLN A 94 41.59 10.34 -22.13
C GLN A 94 42.85 11.16 -21.83
N LYS A 95 43.14 11.44 -20.55
CA LYS A 95 44.36 12.13 -20.14
C LYS A 95 45.60 11.33 -20.54
N ASN A 96 45.57 10.01 -20.33
CA ASN A 96 46.66 9.12 -20.71
C ASN A 96 46.85 9.09 -22.23
N ILE A 97 45.78 8.96 -23.01
CA ILE A 97 45.82 9.02 -24.48
C ILE A 97 46.42 10.35 -24.96
N ASN A 98 46.06 11.48 -24.33
CA ASN A 98 46.63 12.78 -24.67
C ASN A 98 48.13 12.88 -24.31
N GLY A 99 48.55 12.30 -23.18
CA GLY A 99 49.96 12.18 -22.82
C GLY A 99 50.75 11.35 -23.84
N ILE A 100 50.19 10.22 -24.29
CA ILE A 100 50.78 9.37 -25.33
C ILE A 100 50.91 10.14 -26.65
N LYS A 101 49.87 10.86 -27.09
CA LYS A 101 49.96 11.74 -28.27
C LYS A 101 51.08 12.76 -28.15
N SER A 102 51.24 13.36 -26.97
CA SER A 102 52.29 14.36 -26.72
C SER A 102 53.69 13.77 -26.85
N VAL A 103 53.95 12.59 -26.27
CA VAL A 103 55.28 11.96 -26.36
C VAL A 103 55.61 11.47 -27.76
N PHE A 104 54.65 10.91 -28.50
CA PHE A 104 54.86 10.57 -29.92
C PHE A 104 55.07 11.82 -30.78
N GLY A 105 54.36 12.91 -30.50
CA GLY A 105 54.53 14.20 -31.17
C GLY A 105 55.92 14.80 -30.93
N SER A 106 56.39 14.81 -29.67
CA SER A 106 57.73 15.29 -29.34
C SER A 106 58.83 14.40 -29.90
N LEU A 107 58.64 13.07 -29.89
CA LEU A 107 59.60 12.13 -30.48
C LEU A 107 59.67 12.31 -32.00
N LYS A 108 58.51 12.48 -32.66
CA LYS A 108 58.45 12.77 -34.09
C LYS A 108 59.11 14.11 -34.42
N ASN A 109 58.85 15.17 -33.66
CA ASN A 109 59.45 16.49 -33.90
C ASN A 109 60.97 16.50 -33.62
N TYR A 110 61.42 15.73 -32.64
CA TYR A 110 62.84 15.54 -32.32
C TYR A 110 63.56 14.69 -33.38
N PHE A 111 62.91 13.65 -33.88
CA PHE A 111 63.46 12.78 -34.92
C PHE A 111 63.38 13.39 -36.33
N SER A 112 62.40 14.27 -36.59
CA SER A 112 62.24 14.97 -37.87
C SER A 112 63.06 16.25 -37.98
N GLY A 113 64.14 16.39 -37.19
CA GLY A 113 64.99 17.56 -37.03
C GLY A 113 64.90 18.65 -38.12
N ARG A 114 64.39 19.83 -37.73
CA ARG A 114 64.80 21.18 -38.20
C ARG A 114 63.94 22.29 -37.54
N GLY A 115 64.61 23.26 -36.91
CA GLY A 115 64.18 24.67 -36.86
C GLY A 115 63.57 25.22 -35.55
N ASP A 116 64.45 25.81 -34.72
CA ASP A 116 64.27 26.93 -33.78
C ASP A 116 63.33 26.88 -32.55
N PRO A 117 63.84 27.20 -31.34
CA PRO A 117 63.02 27.55 -30.19
C PRO A 117 62.73 29.07 -30.19
N LYS A 118 61.47 29.46 -30.01
CA LYS A 118 61.09 30.82 -29.59
C LYS A 118 60.33 30.75 -28.26
N PRO A 119 60.68 31.56 -27.24
CA PRO A 119 59.93 31.61 -25.99
C PRO A 119 58.69 32.48 -26.19
N THR A 120 57.55 32.04 -25.67
CA THR A 120 56.40 32.93 -25.42
C THR A 120 56.08 32.88 -23.93
N THR A 121 56.45 33.97 -23.28
CA THR A 121 55.87 34.46 -22.03
C THR A 121 54.35 34.59 -22.19
N SER A 122 53.58 34.07 -21.25
CA SER A 122 52.28 34.64 -20.90
C SER A 122 51.96 34.30 -19.47
N ASP A 123 51.98 35.35 -18.66
CA ASP A 123 51.45 35.44 -17.32
C ASP A 123 49.99 34.96 -17.25
N SER A 124 49.63 34.33 -16.14
CA SER A 124 48.36 34.57 -15.45
C SER A 124 48.46 34.01 -14.03
N ALA A 125 48.67 34.93 -13.10
CA ALA A 125 48.37 34.75 -11.69
C ALA A 125 46.86 34.53 -11.49
N GLY A 126 46.52 33.72 -10.48
CA GLY A 126 45.13 33.49 -10.07
C GLY A 126 45.06 32.62 -8.83
N SER A 127 45.48 33.17 -7.70
CA SER A 127 45.23 32.62 -6.35
C SER A 127 43.90 33.14 -5.80
N SER A 128 43.03 32.24 -5.31
CA SER A 128 42.09 32.46 -4.20
C SER A 128 41.61 31.08 -3.70
N SER A 129 42.15 30.59 -2.58
CA SER A 129 41.62 30.72 -1.21
C SER A 129 40.25 30.07 -1.00
N GLY A 130 40.24 28.99 -0.23
CA GLY A 130 39.04 28.37 0.31
C GLY A 130 38.59 28.97 1.65
N ALA A 131 37.35 28.61 2.04
CA ALA A 131 36.79 28.41 3.38
C ALA A 131 35.25 28.55 3.26
N SER A 132 34.45 27.50 3.45
CA SER A 132 33.92 26.99 4.73
C SER A 132 32.53 27.57 5.10
N GLY A 133 31.55 26.68 5.21
CA GLY A 133 30.61 26.65 6.35
C GLY A 133 29.34 27.52 6.30
N SER A 134 28.20 26.88 6.04
CA SER A 134 26.98 26.91 6.88
C SER A 134 25.90 26.13 6.09
N GLY A 135 25.26 25.10 6.63
CA GLY A 135 24.64 25.04 7.95
C GLY A 135 23.17 25.42 7.79
N TYR A 136 22.37 24.51 7.20
CA TYR A 136 20.91 24.61 7.18
C TYR A 136 20.39 24.73 8.63
N PRO A 137 19.21 25.33 8.84
CA PRO A 137 18.11 24.42 9.11
C PRO A 137 16.85 24.70 8.27
N SER A 138 16.34 23.60 7.76
CA SER A 138 15.07 23.41 7.07
C SER A 138 13.89 23.82 7.97
N THR A 139 13.00 24.65 7.44
CA THR A 139 11.75 25.09 8.09
C THR A 139 10.66 24.01 8.10
N ALA A 140 11.02 22.75 7.83
CA ALA A 140 10.12 21.61 7.85
C ALA A 140 9.88 21.02 9.26
N SER A 141 10.72 21.34 10.26
CA SER A 141 10.60 20.79 11.62
C SER A 141 9.64 21.55 12.54
N LEU A 142 9.16 22.73 12.14
CA LEU A 142 8.17 23.50 12.91
C LEU A 142 6.73 23.08 12.63
N LYS A 143 6.45 22.47 11.47
CA LYS A 143 5.10 21.98 11.10
C LYS A 143 4.81 20.55 11.55
N LEU A 144 5.83 19.81 12.00
CA LEU A 144 5.67 18.45 12.54
C LEU A 144 5.43 18.45 14.06
N ALA A 145 5.90 19.48 14.77
CA ALA A 145 5.61 19.66 16.20
C ALA A 145 4.15 20.10 16.46
N GLU A 146 3.57 20.90 15.55
CA GLU A 146 2.18 21.38 15.66
C GLU A 146 1.15 20.27 15.30
N ALA A 147 1.54 19.28 14.50
CA ALA A 147 0.71 18.11 14.21
C ALA A 147 0.72 17.05 15.35
N MET A 148 1.61 17.19 16.34
CA MET A 148 1.71 16.27 17.48
C MET A 148 1.01 16.80 18.76
N GLU A 149 0.36 17.96 18.71
CA GLU A 149 -0.30 18.59 19.88
C GLU A 149 -1.78 18.96 19.63
N ALA A 150 -2.49 18.20 18.77
CA ALA A 150 -3.95 18.31 18.63
C ALA A 150 -4.64 17.17 19.42
N LYS A 151 -4.89 17.45 20.70
CA LYS A 151 -5.66 16.63 21.64
C LYS A 151 -7.16 16.66 21.25
N PRO A 152 -7.82 15.52 20.98
CA PRO A 152 -9.28 15.51 20.88
C PRO A 152 -9.88 15.59 22.30
N GLU A 153 -10.56 16.70 22.59
CA GLU A 153 -11.47 16.81 23.74
C GLU A 153 -12.62 15.82 23.56
N SER A 154 -12.58 14.71 24.31
CA SER A 154 -13.71 13.79 24.48
C SER A 154 -14.36 14.08 25.82
N THR A 155 -15.34 14.99 25.82
CA THR A 155 -16.33 15.11 26.89
C THR A 155 -17.69 14.71 26.33
N GLY A 156 -17.90 13.39 26.27
CA GLY A 156 -19.18 12.76 26.03
C GLY A 156 -19.12 11.29 26.46
N PRO A 157 -20.14 10.74 27.13
CA PRO A 157 -20.12 9.34 27.56
C PRO A 157 -20.10 8.40 26.35
N HIS A 158 -19.09 7.52 26.31
CA HIS A 158 -18.84 6.58 25.21
C HIS A 158 -19.98 5.55 25.01
N PRO A 159 -20.23 5.11 23.76
CA PRO A 159 -21.35 4.22 23.41
C PRO A 159 -21.29 2.83 24.08
N GLY A 160 -20.12 2.39 24.54
CA GLY A 160 -19.95 1.13 25.27
C GLY A 160 -20.61 1.11 26.66
N LEU A 161 -20.82 2.27 27.28
CA LEU A 161 -21.52 2.37 28.58
C LEU A 161 -23.05 2.28 28.42
N ARG A 162 -23.58 2.51 27.22
CA ARG A 162 -25.01 2.30 26.90
C ARG A 162 -25.36 0.82 26.74
N ILE A 163 -24.42 0.00 26.26
CA ILE A 163 -24.64 -1.43 25.99
C ILE A 163 -24.67 -2.29 27.27
N ARG A 164 -24.08 -1.82 28.38
CA ARG A 164 -24.00 -2.61 29.62
C ARG A 164 -25.14 -2.35 30.62
N GLY A 165 -26.06 -1.41 30.35
CA GLY A 165 -27.24 -1.19 31.20
C GLY A 165 -26.90 -0.89 32.66
N LEU A 166 -25.88 -0.05 32.90
CA LEU A 166 -25.44 0.38 34.26
C LEU A 166 -25.53 1.90 34.44
N ALA A 167 -26.39 2.56 33.67
CA ALA A 167 -26.79 3.95 33.92
C ALA A 167 -28.24 3.94 34.42
N ASP A 168 -28.43 3.38 35.62
CA ASP A 168 -29.69 3.49 36.34
C ASP A 168 -29.56 4.60 37.37
N GLU A 169 -30.38 5.63 37.23
CA GLU A 169 -31.08 6.34 38.31
C GLU A 169 -31.97 7.40 37.64
N ASP A 170 -33.19 7.01 37.27
CA ASP A 170 -34.45 7.62 37.76
C ASP A 170 -35.65 7.27 36.85
N ASP A 171 -36.77 7.01 37.50
CA ASP A 171 -38.14 6.87 37.00
C ASP A 171 -38.58 5.57 36.27
N GLY A 172 -39.33 4.76 37.02
CA GLY A 172 -40.68 4.34 36.61
C GLY A 172 -40.84 3.35 35.45
N SER A 173 -41.22 2.13 35.82
CA SER A 173 -41.93 1.10 35.02
C SER A 173 -41.12 0.18 34.10
N ASP A 174 -41.52 -1.10 34.20
CA ASP A 174 -41.25 -2.23 33.30
C ASP A 174 -39.90 -2.96 33.39
N MET A 175 -39.79 -3.71 34.50
CA MET A 175 -39.02 -4.96 34.58
C MET A 175 -39.57 -5.98 33.58
N ARG A 176 -39.11 -5.94 32.32
CA ARG A 176 -39.31 -7.01 31.34
C ARG A 176 -37.95 -7.58 30.97
N SER A 177 -37.58 -8.68 31.64
CA SER A 177 -36.47 -9.55 31.21
C SER A 177 -36.69 -10.00 29.75
N PRO A 178 -35.65 -10.08 28.90
CA PRO A 178 -35.78 -10.53 27.52
C PRO A 178 -35.80 -12.06 27.47
N THR A 179 -36.88 -12.68 27.95
CA THR A 179 -37.07 -14.13 27.83
C THR A 179 -38.00 -14.43 26.66
N SER A 180 -37.44 -14.43 25.45
CA SER A 180 -37.94 -15.15 24.25
C SER A 180 -37.23 -14.60 23.00
N SER A 181 -35.92 -14.77 22.88
CA SER A 181 -35.30 -14.62 21.57
C SER A 181 -35.73 -15.81 20.73
N ASN A 182 -36.59 -15.58 19.73
CA ASN A 182 -36.95 -16.60 18.74
C ASN A 182 -35.65 -17.29 18.25
N PRO A 183 -35.56 -18.63 18.27
CA PRO A 183 -34.33 -19.35 17.88
C PRO A 183 -33.81 -18.96 16.47
N LEU A 184 -34.72 -18.59 15.57
CA LEU A 184 -34.41 -18.05 14.25
C LEU A 184 -33.70 -16.68 14.31
N GLN A 185 -34.11 -15.80 15.22
CA GLN A 185 -33.49 -14.49 15.40
C GLN A 185 -32.07 -14.62 15.97
N SER A 186 -31.87 -15.51 16.93
CA SER A 186 -30.54 -15.77 17.49
C SER A 186 -29.57 -16.33 16.44
N ARG A 187 -30.05 -17.23 15.57
CA ARG A 187 -29.26 -17.74 14.44
C ARG A 187 -28.92 -16.63 13.45
N PHE A 188 -29.89 -15.80 13.09
CA PHE A 188 -29.66 -14.67 12.18
C PHE A 188 -28.62 -13.70 12.74
N ASN A 189 -28.75 -13.31 14.01
CA ASN A 189 -27.78 -12.41 14.66
C ASN A 189 -26.38 -13.01 14.67
N HIS A 190 -26.24 -14.30 15.02
CA HIS A 190 -24.95 -14.98 15.03
C HIS A 190 -24.27 -15.02 13.65
N ILE A 191 -25.05 -15.24 12.58
CA ILE A 191 -24.52 -15.26 11.22
C ILE A 191 -24.09 -13.87 10.78
N ASN A 192 -24.87 -12.82 11.11
CA ASN A 192 -24.45 -11.44 10.86
C ASN A 192 -23.16 -11.10 11.60
N ASP A 193 -23.02 -11.49 12.87
CA ASP A 193 -21.78 -11.27 13.63
C ASP A 193 -20.56 -11.94 12.95
N ILE A 194 -20.73 -13.12 12.35
CA ILE A 194 -19.67 -13.79 11.59
C ILE A 194 -19.37 -13.04 10.29
N LEU A 195 -20.42 -12.61 9.58
CA LEU A 195 -20.26 -11.88 8.34
C LEU A 195 -19.54 -10.54 8.58
N ASP A 196 -19.90 -9.82 9.63
CA ASP A 196 -19.27 -8.55 10.02
C ASP A 196 -17.79 -8.77 10.33
N LYS A 197 -17.43 -9.80 11.11
CA LYS A 197 -16.03 -10.16 11.35
C LYS A 197 -15.27 -10.47 10.07
N ASN A 198 -15.89 -11.20 9.14
CA ASN A 198 -15.27 -11.50 7.85
C ASN A 198 -15.09 -10.22 7.02
N MET A 199 -16.05 -9.30 7.06
CA MET A 199 -15.97 -8.02 6.32
C MET A 199 -14.92 -7.09 6.94
N ASP A 200 -14.78 -7.07 8.26
CA ASP A 200 -13.69 -6.36 8.94
C ASP A 200 -12.32 -6.92 8.53
N GLU A 201 -12.20 -8.25 8.45
CA GLU A 201 -10.98 -8.90 7.97
C GLU A 201 -10.68 -8.53 6.51
N VAL A 202 -11.69 -8.57 5.63
CA VAL A 202 -11.59 -8.13 4.24
C VAL A 202 -11.12 -6.67 4.18
N GLY A 203 -11.73 -5.78 4.97
CA GLY A 203 -11.39 -4.36 5.03
C GLY A 203 -9.95 -4.12 5.50
N SER A 204 -9.51 -4.86 6.52
CA SER A 204 -8.13 -4.80 7.00
C SER A 204 -7.13 -5.28 5.94
N SER A 205 -7.45 -6.37 5.24
CA SER A 205 -6.60 -6.96 4.20
C SER A 205 -6.51 -6.06 2.98
N LEU A 206 -7.61 -5.42 2.61
CA LEU A 206 -7.63 -4.44 1.52
C LEU A 206 -6.80 -3.20 1.86
N THR A 207 -6.80 -2.77 3.14
CA THR A 207 -5.96 -1.65 3.58
C THR A 207 -4.47 -2.00 3.53
N ARG A 208 -4.09 -3.21 3.95
CA ARG A 208 -2.71 -3.71 3.81
C ARG A 208 -2.29 -3.82 2.34
N LEU A 209 -3.15 -4.41 1.50
CA LEU A 209 -2.94 -4.48 0.05
C LEU A 209 -2.81 -3.10 -0.60
N LYS A 210 -3.62 -2.12 -0.18
CA LYS A 210 -3.49 -0.74 -0.65
C LYS A 210 -2.14 -0.15 -0.25
N GLY A 211 -1.69 -0.37 0.99
CA GLY A 211 -0.37 0.05 1.45
C GLY A 211 0.75 -0.56 0.61
N LEU A 212 0.69 -1.87 0.36
CA LEU A 212 1.63 -2.57 -0.52
C LEU A 212 1.57 -2.00 -1.95
N ALA A 213 0.39 -1.82 -2.54
CA ALA A 213 0.24 -1.32 -3.90
C ALA A 213 0.82 0.09 -4.08
N VAL A 214 0.61 0.98 -3.10
CA VAL A 214 1.21 2.32 -3.11
C VAL A 214 2.74 2.23 -2.99
N GLY A 215 3.25 1.46 -2.04
CA GLY A 215 4.70 1.30 -1.86
C GLY A 215 5.39 0.66 -3.07
N LEU A 216 4.77 -0.35 -3.69
CA LEU A 216 5.23 -0.95 -4.94
C LEU A 216 5.25 0.08 -6.08
N GLY A 217 4.22 0.93 -6.17
CA GLY A 217 4.14 2.00 -7.17
C GLY A 217 5.27 3.03 -7.00
N GLU A 218 5.47 3.53 -5.79
CA GLU A 218 6.55 4.49 -5.47
C GLU A 218 7.94 3.90 -5.76
N GLU A 219 8.16 2.62 -5.43
CA GLU A 219 9.43 1.94 -5.72
C GLU A 219 9.66 1.77 -7.22
N ILE A 220 8.62 1.44 -8.00
CA ILE A 220 8.71 1.36 -9.47
C ILE A 220 9.04 2.73 -10.07
N GLU A 221 8.39 3.80 -9.64
CA GLU A 221 8.69 5.16 -10.08
C GLU A 221 10.15 5.54 -9.76
N SER A 222 10.61 5.25 -8.54
CA SER A 222 12.00 5.48 -8.12
C SER A 222 13.01 4.69 -8.96
N GLN A 223 12.71 3.43 -9.28
CA GLN A 223 13.55 2.61 -10.15
C GLN A 223 13.55 3.10 -11.59
N ASN A 224 12.43 3.60 -12.11
CA ASN A 224 12.38 4.21 -13.45
C ASN A 224 13.29 5.44 -13.55
N ASP A 225 13.31 6.30 -12.53
CA ASP A 225 14.24 7.43 -12.47
C ASP A 225 15.71 6.97 -12.44
N LEU A 226 16.01 5.91 -11.68
CA LEU A 226 17.34 5.30 -11.62
C LEU A 226 17.76 4.72 -12.97
N ILE A 227 16.87 4.02 -13.66
CA ILE A 227 17.09 3.50 -15.01
C ILE A 227 17.38 4.66 -15.98
N GLY A 228 16.66 5.77 -15.89
CA GLY A 228 16.93 6.97 -16.69
C GLY A 228 18.36 7.50 -16.50
N ARG A 229 18.82 7.60 -15.25
CA ARG A 229 20.21 8.00 -14.95
C ARG A 229 21.25 7.00 -15.48
N ILE A 230 20.99 5.70 -15.32
CA ILE A 230 21.83 4.62 -15.84
C ILE A 230 21.94 4.72 -17.37
N HIS A 231 20.82 4.94 -18.05
CA HIS A 231 20.76 5.10 -19.50
C HIS A 231 21.64 6.26 -19.95
N ASP A 232 21.46 7.45 -19.37
CA ASP A 232 22.26 8.64 -19.70
C ASP A 232 23.77 8.44 -19.46
N LYS A 233 24.14 7.78 -18.35
CA LYS A 233 25.54 7.47 -18.05
C LYS A 233 26.12 6.44 -19.01
N THR A 234 25.31 5.48 -19.45
CA THR A 234 25.68 4.46 -20.43
C THR A 234 25.95 5.09 -21.79
N ASP A 235 25.05 5.95 -22.28
CA ASP A 235 25.22 6.65 -23.56
C ASP A 235 26.50 7.50 -23.59
N ARG A 236 26.76 8.25 -22.52
CA ARG A 236 27.98 9.06 -22.39
C ARG A 236 29.24 8.19 -22.39
N ALA A 237 29.20 7.07 -21.67
CA ALA A 237 30.31 6.13 -21.62
C ALA A 237 30.57 5.51 -23.00
N ASP A 238 29.52 5.05 -23.71
CA ASP A 238 29.64 4.45 -25.04
C ASP A 238 30.24 5.43 -26.06
N VAL A 239 29.71 6.65 -26.15
CA VAL A 239 30.25 7.69 -27.05
C VAL A 239 31.73 7.96 -26.76
N THR A 240 32.10 8.04 -25.48
CA THR A 240 33.48 8.29 -25.05
C THR A 240 34.40 7.11 -25.38
N ILE A 241 33.96 5.88 -25.13
CA ILE A 241 34.69 4.65 -25.47
C ILE A 241 34.93 4.58 -26.97
N GLN A 242 33.89 4.78 -27.78
CA GLN A 242 34.02 4.75 -29.24
C GLN A 242 35.03 5.79 -29.74
N ARG A 243 34.99 7.01 -29.20
CA ARG A 243 35.96 8.07 -29.52
C ARG A 243 37.39 7.65 -29.14
N GLN A 244 37.59 7.20 -27.91
CA GLN A 244 38.92 6.79 -27.42
C GLN A 244 39.48 5.61 -28.22
N ASN A 245 38.64 4.63 -28.56
CA ASN A 245 39.04 3.50 -29.39
C ASN A 245 39.52 3.95 -30.78
N ARG A 246 38.83 4.91 -31.42
CA ARG A 246 39.29 5.51 -32.69
C ARG A 246 40.62 6.25 -32.53
N GLU A 247 40.82 6.98 -31.43
CA GLU A 247 42.06 7.70 -31.16
C GLU A 247 43.24 6.76 -30.91
N ILE A 248 43.06 5.71 -30.12
CA ILE A 248 44.08 4.67 -29.87
C ILE A 248 44.45 3.97 -31.18
N LYS A 249 43.47 3.58 -32.01
CA LYS A 249 43.73 2.97 -33.33
C LYS A 249 44.55 3.87 -34.26
N ARG A 250 44.47 5.19 -34.12
CA ARG A 250 45.30 6.14 -34.88
C ARG A 250 46.71 6.27 -34.31
N LEU A 251 46.90 6.06 -33.01
CA LEU A 251 48.22 6.06 -32.37
C LEU A 251 49.03 4.80 -32.67
N LEU A 252 48.35 3.68 -32.91
CA LEU A 252 48.98 2.39 -33.23
C LEU A 252 49.33 2.23 -34.73
N LYS A 253 48.91 3.17 -35.58
CA LYS A 253 49.24 3.21 -37.02
C LYS A 253 50.38 4.18 -37.26
#